data_AF-E9CMG9-F1
#
_entry.id   AF-E9CMG9-F1
#
_cell.length_a   1.000
_cell.length_b   1.000
_cell.length_c   1.000
_cell.angle_alpha   90.00
_cell.angle_beta   90.00
_cell.angle_gamma   90.00
#
_symmetry.space_group_name_H-M   'P 1'
#
loop_
_entity.id
_entity.type
_entity.pdbx_description
1 polymer ?
#
loop_
_entity_poly.entity_id
_entity_poly.type
_entity_poly.pdbx_seq_one_letter_code
_entity_poly.pdbx_strand_id
1 'polypeptide(L)'
;MNRKNMTTLLSRIVLEQDTEMQQRVRQFSDGKKTGGTPMAIRFRPAAREFITRVSRNLGISAAELVNMVVEGVMLHTLTPRQATVTHMYDRFWQLMDAHRLSLTNVATLLADMNMGVSVLESRERTLDYLTTPVIGHIAALFGVSPDWFDGTDDHPVRPVMLTRRSEVADPLFSASDITAPTINLVRRESPPPTCGTISHKDDIIVCISRLKKVNGINLRVIDFTGVMRNAKAENKSTDAFLAFCETMRKAARLGAVNTLLAPEHLFSTLAGGREIPVSVFIALNNYCVFSENRGGVHCWGVDDMKGILNSEFYLSPEWEDYRNKISRHIE
;
A
#
# COMPACT_ATOMS: atom_id res chain seq x y z
N MET A 1 -29.84 -27.67 4.32
CA MET A 1 -29.40 -26.63 3.36
C MET A 1 -27.89 -26.49 3.44
N ASN A 2 -27.13 -27.02 2.47
CA ASN A 2 -25.67 -26.89 2.44
C ASN A 2 -25.30 -25.44 2.12
N ARG A 3 -24.93 -24.65 3.13
CA ARG A 3 -24.33 -23.33 2.93
C ARG A 3 -22.95 -23.53 2.31
N LYS A 4 -22.86 -23.44 0.98
CA LYS A 4 -21.59 -23.40 0.24
C LYS A 4 -20.98 -22.00 0.41
N ASN A 5 -20.35 -21.74 1.56
CA ASN A 5 -19.49 -20.57 1.72
C ASN A 5 -18.10 -20.87 1.12
N MET A 6 -17.31 -19.82 0.83
CA MET A 6 -16.00 -19.97 0.21
C MET A 6 -15.09 -20.89 1.03
N THR A 7 -15.10 -20.77 2.36
CA THR A 7 -14.33 -21.61 3.27
C THR A 7 -14.64 -23.09 3.12
N THR A 8 -15.93 -23.47 3.07
CA THR A 8 -16.33 -24.88 2.86
C THR A 8 -15.96 -25.36 1.45
N LEU A 9 -16.01 -24.49 0.44
CA LEU A 9 -15.60 -24.84 -0.93
C LEU A 9 -14.10 -25.11 -1.01
N LEU A 10 -13.26 -24.19 -0.51
CA LEU A 10 -11.81 -24.36 -0.48
C LEU A 10 -11.41 -25.59 0.34
N SER A 11 -12.03 -25.80 1.51
CA SER A 11 -11.81 -26.99 2.34
C SER A 11 -12.14 -28.29 1.59
N ARG A 12 -13.21 -28.32 0.80
CA ARG A 12 -13.56 -29.51 0.00
C ARG A 12 -12.61 -29.73 -1.17
N ILE A 13 -12.17 -28.66 -1.85
CA ILE A 13 -11.17 -28.75 -2.92
C ILE A 13 -9.88 -29.40 -2.39
N VAL A 14 -9.46 -29.08 -1.17
CA VAL A 14 -8.31 -29.71 -0.53
C VAL A 14 -8.54 -31.20 -0.26
N LEU A 15 -9.77 -31.60 0.07
CA LEU A 15 -10.12 -32.98 0.39
C LEU A 15 -10.38 -33.86 -0.85
N GLU A 16 -10.72 -33.26 -1.99
CA GLU A 16 -11.00 -33.96 -3.27
C GLU A 16 -9.73 -34.24 -4.10
N GLN A 17 -8.55 -34.25 -3.47
CA GLN A 17 -7.28 -34.50 -4.14
C GLN A 17 -7.15 -35.95 -4.63
N ASP A 18 -6.79 -36.09 -5.91
CA ASP A 18 -6.33 -37.35 -6.50
C ASP A 18 -4.92 -37.18 -7.10
N THR A 19 -4.20 -38.28 -7.19
CA THR A 19 -2.87 -38.46 -7.76
C THR A 19 -2.74 -37.86 -9.16
N GLU A 20 -3.77 -38.00 -10.00
CA GLU A 20 -3.79 -37.38 -11.34
C GLU A 20 -3.87 -35.85 -11.27
N MET A 21 -4.67 -35.31 -10.34
CA MET A 21 -4.81 -33.86 -10.15
C MET A 21 -3.49 -33.26 -9.65
N GLN A 22 -2.82 -33.94 -8.71
CA GLN A 22 -1.49 -33.53 -8.25
C GLN A 22 -0.43 -33.57 -9.35
N GLN A 23 -0.48 -34.56 -10.25
CA GLN A 23 0.43 -34.62 -11.41
C GLN A 23 0.19 -33.47 -12.39
N ARG A 24 -1.07 -33.11 -12.66
CA ARG A 24 -1.40 -31.96 -13.51
C ARG A 24 -0.96 -30.62 -12.90
N VAL A 25 -1.13 -30.45 -11.59
CA VAL A 25 -0.65 -29.25 -10.87
C VAL A 25 0.88 -29.14 -10.93
N ARG A 26 1.61 -30.25 -10.82
CA ARG A 26 3.08 -30.27 -10.98
C ARG A 26 3.52 -29.95 -12.41
N GLN A 27 2.90 -30.57 -13.42
CA GLN A 27 3.20 -30.28 -14.84
C GLN A 27 2.91 -28.82 -15.22
N PHE A 28 1.89 -28.23 -14.59
CA PHE A 28 1.56 -26.82 -14.74
C PHE A 28 2.61 -25.90 -14.08
N SER A 29 3.11 -26.28 -12.88
CA SER A 29 4.17 -25.54 -12.19
C SER A 29 5.45 -25.43 -13.03
N ASP A 30 5.71 -26.41 -13.89
CA ASP A 30 6.83 -26.44 -14.85
C ASP A 30 6.56 -25.63 -16.15
N GLY A 31 5.47 -24.86 -16.22
CA GLY A 31 5.15 -23.97 -17.34
C GLY A 31 4.59 -24.66 -18.60
N LYS A 32 4.22 -25.94 -18.53
CA LYS A 32 3.61 -26.65 -19.67
C LYS A 32 2.13 -26.26 -19.81
N LYS A 33 1.81 -25.51 -20.87
CA LYS A 33 0.43 -25.20 -21.26
C LYS A 33 -0.32 -26.50 -21.60
N THR A 34 -1.20 -26.94 -20.72
CA THR A 34 -2.16 -28.01 -21.04
C THR A 34 -3.29 -27.42 -21.87
N GLY A 35 -3.21 -27.54 -23.19
CA GLY A 35 -4.29 -27.14 -24.11
C GLY A 35 -5.53 -28.01 -23.88
N GLY A 36 -6.53 -27.46 -23.18
CA GLY A 36 -7.82 -28.09 -22.95
C GLY A 36 -8.91 -27.56 -23.89
N THR A 37 -10.01 -28.29 -23.99
CA THR A 37 -11.22 -27.83 -24.69
C THR A 37 -11.77 -26.55 -24.05
N PRO A 38 -12.22 -25.55 -24.84
CA PRO A 38 -12.73 -24.30 -24.29
C PRO A 38 -13.97 -24.55 -23.43
N MET A 39 -13.89 -24.24 -22.13
CA MET A 39 -15.00 -24.37 -21.22
C MET A 39 -15.80 -23.06 -21.19
N ALA A 40 -17.06 -23.08 -21.64
CA ALA A 40 -17.91 -21.89 -21.65
C ALA A 40 -18.55 -21.65 -20.27
N ILE A 41 -17.99 -20.72 -19.49
CA ILE A 41 -18.51 -20.36 -18.16
C ILE A 41 -19.50 -19.19 -18.28
N ARG A 42 -20.73 -19.37 -17.76
CA ARG A 42 -21.74 -18.30 -17.70
C ARG A 42 -21.63 -17.52 -16.38
N PHE A 43 -21.12 -16.31 -16.44
CA PHE A 43 -21.08 -15.39 -15.29
C PHE A 43 -22.39 -14.62 -15.12
N ARG A 44 -22.77 -14.39 -13.86
CA ARG A 44 -23.83 -13.43 -13.50
C ARG A 44 -23.43 -12.01 -13.95
N PRO A 45 -24.40 -11.10 -14.23
CA PRO A 45 -24.11 -9.77 -14.77
C PRO A 45 -23.06 -8.98 -13.98
N ALA A 46 -23.20 -8.88 -12.65
CA ALA A 46 -22.25 -8.16 -11.80
C ALA A 46 -20.83 -8.75 -11.84
N ALA A 47 -20.71 -10.08 -11.84
CA ALA A 47 -19.41 -10.76 -11.96
C ALA A 47 -18.77 -10.53 -13.33
N ARG A 48 -19.58 -10.52 -14.40
CA ARG A 48 -19.11 -10.21 -15.75
C ARG A 48 -18.59 -8.78 -15.85
N GLU A 49 -19.31 -7.82 -15.29
CA GLU A 49 -18.90 -6.42 -15.26
C GLU A 49 -17.59 -6.24 -14.50
N PHE A 50 -17.46 -6.87 -13.33
CA PHE A 50 -16.23 -6.90 -12.56
C PHE A 50 -15.05 -7.46 -13.37
N ILE A 51 -15.20 -8.67 -13.94
CA ILE A 51 -14.14 -9.32 -14.75
C ILE A 51 -13.75 -8.42 -15.92
N THR A 52 -14.73 -7.86 -16.64
CA THR A 52 -14.49 -6.99 -17.80
C THR A 52 -13.76 -5.72 -17.41
N ARG A 53 -14.08 -5.13 -16.26
CA ARG A 53 -13.42 -3.92 -15.76
C ARG A 53 -11.99 -4.20 -15.33
N VAL A 54 -11.78 -5.26 -14.55
CA VAL A 54 -10.43 -5.64 -14.06
C VAL A 54 -9.53 -6.06 -15.22
N SER A 55 -10.01 -6.88 -16.15
CA SER A 55 -9.20 -7.33 -17.28
C SER A 55 -8.79 -6.17 -18.18
N ARG A 56 -9.70 -5.19 -18.41
CA ARG A 56 -9.38 -3.96 -19.15
C ARG A 56 -8.30 -3.14 -18.44
N ASN A 57 -8.42 -2.98 -17.12
CA ASN A 57 -7.43 -2.23 -16.34
C ASN A 57 -6.05 -2.90 -16.33
N LEU A 58 -6.01 -4.23 -16.40
CA LEU A 58 -4.79 -5.03 -16.49
C LEU A 58 -4.27 -5.19 -17.93
N GLY A 59 -5.04 -4.76 -18.95
CA GLY A 59 -4.65 -4.90 -20.36
C GLY A 59 -4.70 -6.33 -20.92
N ILE A 60 -5.43 -7.24 -20.26
CA ILE A 60 -5.52 -8.67 -20.60
C ILE A 60 -6.94 -9.08 -21.01
N SER A 61 -7.08 -10.27 -21.57
CA SER A 61 -8.41 -10.81 -21.87
C SER A 61 -9.16 -11.26 -20.60
N ALA A 62 -10.50 -11.26 -20.64
CA ALA A 62 -11.32 -11.77 -19.54
C ALA A 62 -11.07 -13.26 -19.25
N ALA A 63 -10.79 -14.06 -20.28
CA ALA A 63 -10.49 -15.48 -20.15
C ALA A 63 -9.14 -15.71 -19.46
N GLU A 64 -8.13 -14.92 -19.83
CA GLU A 64 -6.81 -14.94 -19.20
C GLU A 64 -6.88 -14.56 -17.72
N LEU A 65 -7.65 -13.53 -17.37
CA LEU A 65 -7.90 -13.19 -15.96
C LEU A 65 -8.54 -14.35 -15.18
N VAL A 66 -9.56 -14.99 -15.76
CA VAL A 66 -10.24 -16.14 -15.12
C VAL A 66 -9.28 -17.31 -14.94
N ASN A 67 -8.45 -17.63 -15.93
CA ASN A 67 -7.46 -18.68 -15.83
C ASN A 67 -6.46 -18.38 -14.72
N MET A 68 -5.87 -17.18 -14.69
CA MET A 68 -4.93 -16.80 -13.63
C MET A 68 -5.53 -16.90 -12.23
N VAL A 69 -6.80 -16.49 -12.05
CA VAL A 69 -7.47 -16.59 -10.74
C VAL A 69 -7.71 -18.04 -10.35
N VAL A 70 -8.18 -18.89 -11.27
CA VAL A 70 -8.44 -20.32 -11.00
C VAL A 70 -7.13 -21.06 -10.75
N GLU A 71 -6.10 -20.80 -11.54
CA GLU A 71 -4.75 -21.34 -11.38
C GLU A 71 -4.15 -20.92 -10.03
N GLY A 72 -4.27 -19.64 -9.66
CA GLY A 72 -3.84 -19.14 -8.35
C GLY A 72 -4.56 -19.87 -7.21
N VAL A 73 -5.90 -19.93 -7.23
CA VAL A 73 -6.67 -20.66 -6.21
C VAL A 73 -6.22 -22.12 -6.12
N MET A 74 -6.04 -22.79 -7.26
CA MET A 74 -5.58 -24.18 -7.33
C MET A 74 -4.19 -24.36 -6.70
N LEU A 75 -3.20 -23.53 -7.04
CA LEU A 75 -1.86 -23.59 -6.46
C LEU A 75 -1.87 -23.33 -4.95
N HIS A 76 -2.65 -22.35 -4.51
CA HIS A 76 -2.78 -22.01 -3.10
C HIS A 76 -3.44 -23.11 -2.26
N THR A 77 -4.44 -23.80 -2.79
CA THR A 77 -5.11 -24.89 -2.06
C THR A 77 -4.34 -26.20 -2.14
N LEU A 78 -3.75 -26.53 -3.28
CA LEU A 78 -3.21 -27.86 -3.53
C LEU A 78 -1.70 -27.96 -3.29
N THR A 79 -0.96 -26.85 -3.41
CA THR A 79 0.50 -26.82 -3.25
C THR A 79 0.98 -25.63 -2.40
N PRO A 80 0.58 -25.53 -1.11
CA PRO A 80 0.83 -24.33 -0.29
C PRO A 80 2.32 -23.98 -0.14
N ARG A 81 3.22 -24.97 -0.07
CA ARG A 81 4.67 -24.73 0.03
C ARG A 81 5.25 -24.12 -1.25
N GLN A 82 4.81 -24.59 -2.42
CA GLN A 82 5.21 -24.00 -3.71
C GLN A 82 4.57 -22.63 -3.89
N ALA A 83 3.35 -22.43 -3.37
CA ALA A 83 2.72 -21.13 -3.32
C ALA A 83 3.58 -20.15 -2.51
N THR A 84 4.07 -20.50 -1.32
CA THR A 84 4.93 -19.60 -0.51
C THR A 84 6.19 -19.14 -1.25
N VAL A 85 6.94 -20.06 -1.86
CA VAL A 85 8.12 -19.70 -2.69
C VAL A 85 7.71 -18.83 -3.87
N THR A 86 6.53 -19.10 -4.43
CA THR A 86 5.98 -18.34 -5.54
C THR A 86 5.62 -16.90 -5.13
N HIS A 87 5.08 -16.72 -3.92
CA HIS A 87 4.73 -15.42 -3.36
C HIS A 87 5.94 -14.52 -3.19
N MET A 88 7.08 -15.05 -2.79
CA MET A 88 8.26 -14.22 -2.57
C MET A 88 8.73 -13.55 -3.87
N TYR A 89 8.79 -14.31 -4.97
CA TYR A 89 9.14 -13.75 -6.28
C TYR A 89 8.06 -12.79 -6.79
N ASP A 90 6.79 -13.14 -6.63
CA ASP A 90 5.69 -12.32 -7.12
C ASP A 90 5.56 -11.02 -6.31
N ARG A 91 5.77 -11.05 -4.97
CA ARG A 91 5.80 -9.87 -4.09
C ARG A 91 7.02 -9.00 -4.36
N PHE A 92 8.17 -9.60 -4.68
CA PHE A 92 9.34 -8.85 -5.15
C PHE A 92 9.00 -8.01 -6.39
N TRP A 93 8.42 -8.61 -7.43
CA TRP A 93 8.05 -7.86 -8.63
C TRP A 93 6.87 -6.92 -8.40
N GLN A 94 5.88 -7.30 -7.60
CA GLN A 94 4.79 -6.41 -7.19
C GLN A 94 5.33 -5.13 -6.53
N LEU A 95 6.37 -5.26 -5.69
CA LEU A 95 7.02 -4.12 -5.07
C LEU A 95 7.74 -3.24 -6.09
N MET A 96 8.54 -3.84 -6.99
CA MET A 96 9.23 -3.07 -8.03
C MET A 96 8.26 -2.35 -8.97
N ASP A 97 7.18 -3.02 -9.37
CA ASP A 97 6.13 -2.49 -10.23
C ASP A 97 5.33 -1.38 -9.57
N ALA A 98 5.04 -1.51 -8.26
CA ALA A 98 4.41 -0.45 -7.47
C ALA A 98 5.21 0.86 -7.50
N HIS A 99 6.54 0.75 -7.53
CA HIS A 99 7.47 1.88 -7.68
C HIS A 99 7.81 2.20 -9.14
N ARG A 100 7.20 1.53 -10.12
CA ARG A 100 7.38 1.70 -11.57
C ARG A 100 8.83 1.55 -12.02
N LEU A 101 9.54 0.59 -11.44
CA LEU A 101 10.93 0.33 -11.77
C LEU A 101 11.03 -0.61 -12.96
N SER A 102 11.79 -0.22 -13.99
CA SER A 102 12.17 -1.13 -15.08
C SER A 102 13.17 -2.18 -14.58
N LEU A 103 13.27 -3.31 -15.29
CA LEU A 103 14.28 -4.35 -15.02
C LEU A 103 15.71 -3.78 -14.85
N THR A 104 16.09 -2.82 -15.69
CA THR A 104 17.40 -2.15 -15.62
C THR A 104 17.56 -1.28 -14.37
N ASN A 105 16.48 -0.60 -13.95
CA ASN A 105 16.49 0.19 -12.73
C ASN A 105 16.53 -0.73 -11.50
N VAL A 106 15.81 -1.85 -11.51
CA VAL A 106 15.89 -2.86 -10.44
C VAL A 106 17.32 -3.40 -10.33
N ALA A 107 17.95 -3.79 -11.44
CA ALA A 107 19.34 -4.25 -11.44
C ALA A 107 20.32 -3.19 -10.90
N THR A 108 20.13 -1.92 -11.27
CA THR A 108 20.95 -0.81 -10.78
C THR A 108 20.72 -0.57 -9.28
N LEU A 109 19.46 -0.64 -8.84
CA LEU A 109 19.09 -0.47 -7.44
C LEU A 109 19.73 -1.55 -6.57
N LEU A 110 19.73 -2.78 -7.04
CA LEU A 110 20.20 -3.96 -6.31
C LEU A 110 21.65 -4.34 -6.66
N ALA A 111 22.41 -3.45 -7.31
CA ALA A 111 23.78 -3.71 -7.75
C ALA A 111 24.70 -4.14 -6.60
N ASP A 112 24.57 -3.51 -5.43
CA ASP A 112 25.37 -3.82 -4.23
C ASP A 112 25.08 -5.21 -3.66
N MET A 113 23.93 -5.81 -4.02
CA MET A 113 23.55 -7.17 -3.65
C MET A 113 23.95 -8.20 -4.72
N ASN A 114 24.74 -7.79 -5.72
CA ASN A 114 25.14 -8.61 -6.88
C ASN A 114 23.94 -9.15 -7.69
N MET A 115 22.77 -8.50 -7.61
CA MET A 115 21.57 -8.88 -8.36
C MET A 115 21.52 -8.12 -9.69
N GLY A 116 22.31 -8.59 -10.66
CA GLY A 116 22.29 -8.06 -12.02
C GLY A 116 21.11 -8.56 -12.86
N VAL A 117 20.96 -8.04 -14.08
CA VAL A 117 19.86 -8.38 -15.01
C VAL A 117 19.78 -9.90 -15.26
N SER A 118 20.92 -10.58 -15.42
CA SER A 118 20.97 -12.03 -15.65
C SER A 118 20.47 -12.89 -14.49
N VAL A 119 20.45 -12.34 -13.27
CA VAL A 119 19.84 -12.97 -12.09
C VAL A 119 18.34 -12.74 -12.14
N LEU A 120 17.93 -11.48 -12.37
CA LEU A 120 16.54 -11.03 -12.36
C LEU A 120 15.68 -11.65 -13.48
N GLU A 121 16.27 -12.00 -14.62
CA GLU A 121 15.57 -12.70 -15.71
C GLU A 121 15.15 -14.13 -15.35
N SER A 122 15.82 -14.75 -14.35
CA SER A 122 15.53 -16.11 -13.91
C SER A 122 14.84 -16.10 -12.56
N ARG A 123 13.63 -16.68 -12.52
CA ARG A 123 12.87 -16.84 -11.27
C ARG A 123 13.65 -17.59 -10.20
N GLU A 124 14.23 -18.73 -10.55
CA GLU A 124 15.00 -19.57 -9.64
C GLU A 124 16.21 -18.82 -9.08
N ARG A 125 17.01 -18.19 -9.96
CA ARG A 125 18.18 -17.42 -9.51
C ARG A 125 17.78 -16.22 -8.66
N THR A 126 16.69 -15.54 -8.99
CA THR A 126 16.20 -14.42 -8.18
C THR A 126 15.85 -14.92 -6.77
N LEU A 127 15.16 -16.04 -6.66
CA LEU A 127 14.81 -16.65 -5.37
C LEU A 127 16.04 -17.07 -4.57
N ASP A 128 17.08 -17.60 -5.21
CA ASP A 128 18.34 -17.97 -4.54
C ASP A 128 19.04 -16.76 -3.88
N TYR A 129 18.84 -15.56 -4.42
CA TYR A 129 19.39 -14.32 -3.88
C TYR A 129 18.51 -13.67 -2.79
N LEU A 130 17.21 -13.96 -2.76
CA LEU A 130 16.26 -13.44 -1.76
C LEU A 130 16.41 -14.15 -0.41
N THR A 131 17.61 -14.06 0.17
CA THR A 131 17.93 -14.53 1.53
C THR A 131 17.38 -13.57 2.59
N THR A 132 17.23 -14.02 3.84
CA THR A 132 16.68 -13.19 4.93
C THR A 132 17.36 -11.81 5.08
N PRO A 133 18.71 -11.67 4.99
CA PRO A 133 19.35 -10.35 5.04
C PRO A 133 18.99 -9.46 3.85
N VAL A 134 18.90 -10.03 2.63
CA VAL A 134 18.52 -9.30 1.42
C VAL A 134 17.06 -8.86 1.49
N ILE A 135 16.17 -9.74 1.96
CA ILE A 135 14.77 -9.42 2.22
C ILE A 135 14.65 -8.25 3.21
N GLY A 136 15.35 -8.33 4.35
CA GLY A 136 15.33 -7.27 5.35
C GLY A 136 15.83 -5.93 4.80
N HIS A 137 16.87 -5.97 3.97
CA HIS A 137 17.42 -4.77 3.32
C HIS A 137 16.43 -4.15 2.32
N ILE A 138 15.85 -4.95 1.42
CA ILE A 138 14.85 -4.50 0.44
C ILE A 138 13.60 -3.99 1.17
N ALA A 139 13.12 -4.69 2.19
CA ALA A 139 11.97 -4.28 2.98
C ALA A 139 12.19 -2.91 3.65
N ALA A 140 13.36 -2.69 4.26
CA ALA A 140 13.73 -1.40 4.85
C ALA A 140 13.88 -0.28 3.81
N LEU A 141 14.40 -0.60 2.62
CA LEU A 141 14.52 0.34 1.51
C LEU A 141 13.14 0.90 1.13
N PHE A 142 12.15 0.02 0.97
CA PHE A 142 10.79 0.35 0.51
C PHE A 142 9.77 0.60 1.62
N GLY A 143 10.15 0.51 2.90
CA GLY A 143 9.24 0.76 4.02
C GLY A 143 8.12 -0.28 4.16
N VAL A 144 8.39 -1.52 3.76
CA VAL A 144 7.46 -2.66 3.87
C VAL A 144 7.91 -3.65 4.95
N SER A 145 7.00 -4.53 5.37
CA SER A 145 7.28 -5.58 6.34
C SER A 145 8.14 -6.68 5.71
N PRO A 146 9.24 -7.11 6.36
CA PRO A 146 9.99 -8.29 5.91
C PRO A 146 9.14 -9.57 5.97
N ASP A 147 8.25 -9.69 6.98
CA ASP A 147 7.29 -10.79 7.11
C ASP A 147 6.30 -10.84 5.94
N TRP A 148 5.96 -9.68 5.36
CA TRP A 148 5.18 -9.68 4.13
C TRP A 148 6.04 -10.07 2.95
N PHE A 149 7.27 -9.58 2.86
CA PHE A 149 8.11 -9.89 1.72
C PHE A 149 8.42 -11.41 1.62
N ASP A 150 8.64 -12.09 2.75
CA ASP A 150 8.95 -13.52 2.80
C ASP A 150 7.73 -14.47 2.69
N GLY A 151 6.52 -13.91 2.69
CA GLY A 151 5.29 -14.70 2.55
C GLY A 151 4.58 -15.07 3.86
N THR A 152 5.09 -14.65 5.02
CA THR A 152 4.53 -15.04 6.34
C THR A 152 3.35 -14.18 6.81
N ASP A 153 3.29 -12.91 6.39
CA ASP A 153 2.17 -11.98 6.62
C ASP A 153 1.53 -11.55 5.30
N ASP A 154 0.23 -11.28 5.29
CA ASP A 154 -0.48 -10.76 4.12
C ASP A 154 -0.46 -9.22 4.05
N HIS A 155 0.01 -8.53 5.08
CA HIS A 155 -0.01 -7.07 5.16
C HIS A 155 1.37 -6.46 4.85
N PRO A 156 1.55 -5.78 3.70
CA PRO A 156 2.81 -5.12 3.34
C PRO A 156 3.27 -4.07 4.34
N VAL A 157 2.35 -3.44 5.06
CA VAL A 157 2.67 -2.48 6.11
C VAL A 157 1.74 -2.76 7.28
N ARG A 158 2.23 -2.56 8.51
CA ARG A 158 1.41 -2.61 9.72
C ARG A 158 1.16 -1.18 10.21
N PRO A 159 -0.03 -0.61 9.98
CA PRO A 159 -0.32 0.76 10.39
C PRO A 159 -0.24 0.91 11.91
N VAL A 160 0.43 1.95 12.37
CA VAL A 160 0.58 2.23 13.80
C VAL A 160 -0.67 2.96 14.31
N MET A 161 -1.32 2.42 15.34
CA MET A 161 -2.45 3.09 15.99
C MET A 161 -1.91 4.20 16.89
N LEU A 162 -2.13 5.45 16.50
CA LEU A 162 -1.60 6.61 17.20
C LEU A 162 -2.55 7.02 18.33
N THR A 163 -2.06 6.98 19.57
CA THR A 163 -2.86 7.42 20.73
C THR A 163 -2.74 8.92 20.95
N ARG A 164 -1.54 9.47 20.72
CA ARG A 164 -1.24 10.90 20.76
C ARG A 164 -0.72 11.36 19.41
N ARG A 165 -1.02 12.61 19.06
CA ARG A 165 -0.56 13.21 17.81
C ARG A 165 0.96 13.44 17.79
N SER A 166 1.56 13.65 18.96
CA SER A 166 3.01 13.81 19.13
C SER A 166 3.82 12.57 18.76
N GLU A 167 3.22 11.37 18.76
CA GLU A 167 3.88 10.14 18.29
C GLU A 167 4.26 10.19 16.80
N VAL A 168 3.71 11.13 16.02
CA VAL A 168 4.11 11.36 14.63
C VAL A 168 5.46 12.09 14.54
N ALA A 169 5.87 12.85 15.57
CA ALA A 169 7.09 13.64 15.52
C ALA A 169 8.35 12.77 15.34
N ASP A 170 8.42 11.66 16.07
CA ASP A 170 9.56 10.74 16.03
C ASP A 170 9.81 10.15 14.63
N PRO A 171 8.81 9.52 13.95
CA PRO A 171 9.01 9.02 12.58
C PRO A 171 9.15 10.15 11.55
N LEU A 172 8.66 11.37 11.83
CA LEU A 172 8.76 12.51 10.92
C LEU A 172 10.17 13.11 10.91
N PHE A 173 10.89 13.08 12.03
CA PHE A 173 12.25 13.63 12.13
C PHE A 173 13.31 12.58 12.46
N SER A 174 13.02 11.30 12.20
CA SER A 174 14.03 10.25 12.27
C SER A 174 15.21 10.59 11.35
N ALA A 175 16.42 10.46 11.90
CA ALA A 175 17.65 10.85 11.24
C ALA A 175 18.00 9.84 10.13
N SER A 176 17.98 10.26 8.86
CA SER A 176 18.88 9.73 7.82
C SER A 176 18.65 10.24 6.39
N ASP A 177 17.56 10.95 6.08
CA ASP A 177 17.32 11.35 4.68
C ASP A 177 17.75 12.79 4.35
N ILE A 178 18.44 12.93 3.22
CA ILE A 178 18.94 14.21 2.66
C ILE A 178 17.77 15.15 2.31
N THR A 179 16.58 14.61 2.04
CA THR A 179 15.40 15.38 1.62
C THR A 179 14.39 15.52 2.74
N ALA A 180 13.81 16.72 2.86
CA ALA A 180 12.72 16.98 3.79
C ALA A 180 11.50 16.05 3.50
N PRO A 181 10.97 15.36 4.51
CA PRO A 181 9.84 14.45 4.32
C PRO A 181 8.56 15.20 3.94
N THR A 182 7.68 14.51 3.25
CA THR A 182 6.32 14.97 2.94
C THR A 182 5.33 14.22 3.82
N ILE A 183 4.40 14.95 4.44
CA ILE A 183 3.32 14.35 5.21
C ILE A 183 2.02 14.37 4.40
N ASN A 184 1.32 13.24 4.37
CA ASN A 184 0.05 13.07 3.69
C ASN A 184 -0.99 12.67 4.72
N LEU A 185 -2.04 13.48 4.85
CA LEU A 185 -3.12 13.30 5.79
C LEU A 185 -4.36 12.91 5.01
N VAL A 186 -4.79 11.66 5.17
CA VAL A 186 -5.91 11.10 4.42
C VAL A 186 -7.12 10.95 5.34
N ARG A 187 -8.25 11.51 4.94
CA ARG A 187 -9.56 11.30 5.57
C ARG A 187 -10.48 10.55 4.62
N ARG A 188 -11.50 9.92 5.19
CA ARG A 188 -12.58 9.33 4.42
C ARG A 188 -13.41 10.44 3.77
N GLU A 189 -13.79 10.25 2.51
CA GLU A 189 -14.85 11.05 1.88
C GLU A 189 -16.18 10.78 2.61
N SER A 190 -16.74 11.82 3.22
CA SER A 190 -18.10 11.73 3.74
C SER A 190 -19.09 11.64 2.59
N PRO A 191 -20.14 10.79 2.66
CA PRO A 191 -21.22 10.84 1.67
C PRO A 191 -21.85 12.25 1.68
N PRO A 192 -22.44 12.70 0.54
CA PRO A 192 -23.19 13.96 0.52
C PRO A 192 -24.23 13.94 1.64
N PRO A 193 -24.51 15.06 2.31
CA PRO A 193 -25.32 15.08 3.53
C PRO A 193 -26.75 14.63 3.24
N THR A 194 -27.03 13.33 3.37
CA THR A 194 -28.38 12.81 3.46
C THR A 194 -28.79 12.83 4.93
N CYS A 195 -29.60 13.83 5.26
CA CYS A 195 -30.27 13.97 6.56
C CYS A 195 -29.34 14.00 7.79
N GLY A 196 -28.82 15.21 8.09
CA GLY A 196 -28.56 15.71 9.45
C GLY A 196 -27.56 14.97 10.36
N THR A 197 -26.96 13.86 9.93
CA THR A 197 -25.98 13.13 10.72
C THR A 197 -24.59 13.35 10.14
N ILE A 198 -23.92 14.40 10.64
CA ILE A 198 -22.49 14.58 10.46
C ILE A 198 -21.84 13.37 11.15
N SER A 199 -21.28 12.44 10.38
CA SER A 199 -20.61 11.25 10.92
C SER A 199 -19.26 11.68 11.51
N HIS A 200 -19.27 12.15 12.75
CA HIS A 200 -18.09 12.58 13.51
C HIS A 200 -17.18 11.41 13.95
N LYS A 201 -16.76 10.55 13.00
CA LYS A 201 -15.84 9.41 13.22
C LYS A 201 -14.74 9.39 12.16
N ASP A 202 -14.14 10.54 11.87
CA ASP A 202 -13.14 10.62 10.82
C ASP A 202 -11.76 10.41 11.42
N ASP A 203 -11.40 9.13 11.52
CA ASP A 203 -10.02 8.71 11.68
C ASP A 203 -9.18 9.36 10.57
N ILE A 204 -7.98 9.81 10.93
CA ILE A 204 -7.03 10.42 9.99
C ILE A 204 -5.89 9.44 9.82
N ILE A 205 -5.63 9.04 8.57
CA ILE A 205 -4.44 8.27 8.26
C ILE A 205 -3.30 9.24 7.97
N VAL A 206 -2.17 9.03 8.62
CA VAL A 206 -0.94 9.79 8.42
C VAL A 206 0.04 8.91 7.67
N CYS A 207 0.47 9.35 6.49
CA CYS A 207 1.55 8.71 5.75
C CYS A 207 2.71 9.69 5.59
N ILE A 208 3.89 9.28 6.03
CA ILE A 208 5.12 10.03 5.81
C ILE A 208 5.78 9.45 4.57
N SER A 209 6.12 10.31 3.62
CA SER A 209 6.81 9.93 2.40
C SER A 209 8.14 10.64 2.27
N ARG A 210 9.14 9.89 1.81
CA ARG A 210 10.52 10.35 1.65
C ARG A 210 11.03 10.02 0.27
N LEU A 211 11.93 10.86 -0.23
CA LEU A 211 12.64 10.62 -1.47
C LEU A 211 14.02 10.07 -1.13
N LYS A 212 14.17 8.75 -1.25
CA LYS A 212 15.46 8.08 -1.06
C LYS A 212 16.21 8.06 -2.38
N LYS A 213 17.52 8.30 -2.35
CA LYS A 213 18.38 8.13 -3.52
C LYS A 213 19.31 6.94 -3.28
N VAL A 214 19.12 5.87 -4.05
CA VAL A 214 19.92 4.64 -3.94
C VAL A 214 20.47 4.29 -5.31
N ASN A 215 21.79 4.16 -5.40
CA ASN A 215 22.49 3.85 -6.67
C ASN A 215 22.08 4.76 -7.84
N GLY A 216 21.87 6.05 -7.54
CA GLY A 216 21.46 7.05 -8.52
C GLY A 216 19.95 7.09 -8.83
N ILE A 217 19.17 6.13 -8.35
CA ILE A 217 17.72 6.04 -8.54
C ILE A 217 17.00 6.77 -7.40
N ASN A 218 16.05 7.62 -7.77
CA ASN A 218 15.18 8.28 -6.82
C ASN A 218 13.94 7.42 -6.56
N LEU A 219 13.76 7.00 -5.32
CA LEU A 219 12.64 6.20 -4.85
C LEU A 219 11.78 7.03 -3.91
N ARG A 220 10.53 7.26 -4.29
CA ARG A 220 9.53 7.77 -3.35
C ARG A 220 8.99 6.61 -2.55
N VAL A 221 9.22 6.64 -1.25
CA VAL A 221 8.85 5.58 -0.31
C VAL A 221 7.92 6.16 0.75
N ILE A 222 6.95 5.36 1.19
CA ILE A 222 6.15 5.67 2.38
C ILE A 222 6.72 4.81 3.50
N ASP A 223 7.51 5.42 4.37
CA ASP A 223 8.24 4.73 5.43
C ASP A 223 7.44 4.63 6.73
N PHE A 224 6.37 5.42 6.85
CA PHE A 224 5.47 5.36 7.99
C PHE A 224 4.00 5.51 7.57
N THR A 225 3.15 4.65 8.14
CA THR A 225 1.70 4.75 8.06
C THR A 225 1.12 4.64 9.47
N GLY A 226 0.36 5.64 9.90
CA GLY A 226 -0.30 5.67 11.20
C GLY A 226 -1.79 6.00 11.07
N VAL A 227 -2.60 5.52 12.01
CA VAL A 227 -4.04 5.81 12.07
C VAL A 227 -4.31 6.56 13.37
N MET A 228 -4.73 7.82 13.23
CA MET A 228 -5.12 8.69 14.34
C MET A 228 -6.62 8.62 14.52
N ARG A 229 -7.07 8.14 15.69
CA ARG A 229 -8.50 8.17 16.01
C ARG A 229 -8.93 9.56 16.43
N ASN A 230 -9.94 10.11 15.78
CA ASN A 230 -10.48 11.40 16.18
C ASN A 230 -11.61 11.19 17.21
N ALA A 231 -11.33 11.44 18.49
CA ALA A 231 -12.30 11.30 19.57
C ALA A 231 -13.05 12.62 19.80
N LYS A 232 -14.29 12.71 19.33
CA LYS A 232 -15.48 13.52 19.75
C LYS A 232 -15.36 14.94 20.37
N ALA A 233 -14.20 15.49 20.70
CA ALA A 233 -14.03 16.79 21.33
C ALA A 233 -13.23 17.70 20.41
N GLU A 234 -13.70 18.95 20.29
CA GLU A 234 -13.14 20.09 19.54
C GLU A 234 -11.85 19.82 18.75
N ASN A 235 -11.91 20.02 17.42
CA ASN A 235 -10.81 19.89 16.44
C ASN A 235 -9.46 20.57 16.80
N LYS A 236 -9.37 21.29 17.93
CA LYS A 236 -8.18 21.96 18.47
C LYS A 236 -6.91 21.11 18.42
N SER A 237 -6.98 19.82 18.71
CA SER A 237 -5.80 18.94 18.65
C SER A 237 -5.33 18.66 17.22
N THR A 238 -6.26 18.48 16.28
CA THR A 238 -5.94 18.36 14.85
C THR A 238 -5.40 19.69 14.33
N ASP A 239 -6.05 20.80 14.67
CA ASP A 239 -5.60 22.15 14.27
C ASP A 239 -4.20 22.46 14.80
N ALA A 240 -3.90 22.09 16.05
CA ALA A 240 -2.56 22.27 16.62
C ALA A 240 -1.49 21.43 15.91
N PHE A 241 -1.83 20.19 15.53
CA PHE A 241 -0.93 19.35 14.75
C PHE A 241 -0.71 19.87 13.34
N LEU A 242 -1.77 20.34 12.67
CA LEU A 242 -1.68 20.98 11.36
C LEU A 242 -0.83 22.26 11.41
N ALA A 243 -1.02 23.08 12.44
CA ALA A 243 -0.22 24.27 12.69
C ALA A 243 1.26 23.95 12.91
N PHE A 244 1.55 22.89 13.67
CA PHE A 244 2.91 22.37 13.81
C PHE A 244 3.49 21.95 12.45
N CYS A 245 2.78 21.14 11.67
CA CYS A 245 3.23 20.71 10.34
C CYS A 245 3.53 21.91 9.43
N GLU A 246 2.63 22.89 9.38
CA GLU A 246 2.82 24.10 8.58
C GLU A 246 4.02 24.93 9.07
N THR A 247 4.21 25.03 10.39
CA THR A 247 5.38 25.71 10.96
C THR A 247 6.68 25.02 10.56
N MET A 248 6.72 23.68 10.59
CA MET A 248 7.89 22.89 10.18
C MET A 248 8.12 22.98 8.66
N ARG A 249 7.06 23.08 7.86
CA ARG A 249 7.15 23.35 6.41
C ARG A 249 7.74 24.73 6.13
N LYS A 250 7.28 25.78 6.82
CA LYS A 250 7.84 27.15 6.73
C LYS A 250 9.32 27.19 7.14
N ALA A 251 9.73 26.35 8.10
CA ALA A 251 11.11 26.19 8.51
C ALA A 251 11.95 25.27 7.58
N ALA A 252 11.42 24.87 6.40
CA ALA A 252 12.05 23.97 5.45
C ALA A 252 12.44 22.59 6.02
N ARG A 253 11.80 22.17 7.12
CA ARG A 253 11.99 20.85 7.73
C ARG A 253 11.01 19.80 7.18
N LEU A 254 9.91 20.24 6.57
CA LEU A 254 8.99 19.40 5.80
C LEU A 254 8.94 19.91 4.36
N GLY A 255 8.88 18.98 3.40
CA GLY A 255 8.73 19.30 1.98
C GLY A 255 7.33 19.79 1.64
N ALA A 256 6.31 18.99 1.99
CA ALA A 256 4.91 19.33 1.76
C ALA A 256 4.00 18.73 2.84
N VAL A 257 2.84 19.37 3.03
CA VAL A 257 1.74 18.92 3.90
C VAL A 257 0.51 18.78 3.01
N ASN A 258 0.16 17.55 2.67
CA ASN A 258 -0.97 17.24 1.78
C ASN A 258 -2.18 16.78 2.61
N THR A 259 -3.35 17.34 2.33
CA THR A 259 -4.62 16.88 2.88
C THR A 259 -5.45 16.26 1.76
N LEU A 260 -5.85 15.01 1.93
CA LEU A 260 -6.52 14.21 0.91
C LEU A 260 -7.80 13.61 1.47
N LEU A 261 -8.81 13.52 0.61
CA LEU A 261 -10.04 12.77 0.82
C LEU A 261 -9.97 11.50 -0.03
N ALA A 262 -10.29 10.37 0.58
CA ALA A 262 -10.26 9.06 -0.07
C ALA A 262 -11.63 8.36 0.01
N PRO A 263 -12.06 7.69 -1.06
CA PRO A 263 -13.24 6.83 -1.02
C PRO A 263 -13.02 5.65 -0.06
N GLU A 264 -14.09 5.11 0.52
CA GLU A 264 -14.03 4.13 1.62
C GLU A 264 -13.14 2.91 1.34
N HIS A 265 -13.14 2.40 0.11
CA HIS A 265 -12.32 1.26 -0.25
C HIS A 265 -10.80 1.58 -0.24
N LEU A 266 -10.38 2.77 -0.68
CA LEU A 266 -8.97 3.17 -0.60
C LEU A 266 -8.56 3.51 0.83
N PHE A 267 -9.43 4.23 1.55
CA PHE A 267 -9.22 4.56 2.96
C PHE A 267 -9.03 3.30 3.82
N SER A 268 -9.96 2.34 3.71
CA SER A 268 -9.90 1.10 4.47
C SER A 268 -8.74 0.18 4.07
N THR A 269 -8.30 0.21 2.80
CA THR A 269 -7.09 -0.51 2.36
C THR A 269 -5.84 0.07 3.01
N LEU A 270 -5.71 1.40 3.03
CA LEU A 270 -4.58 2.08 3.66
C LEU A 270 -4.59 1.92 5.18
N ALA A 271 -5.74 2.11 5.84
CA ALA A 271 -5.90 1.96 7.29
C ALA A 271 -5.63 0.54 7.78
N GLY A 272 -5.91 -0.46 6.93
CA GLY A 272 -5.64 -1.87 7.23
C GLY A 272 -4.24 -2.34 6.81
N GLY A 273 -3.47 -1.53 6.08
CA GLY A 273 -2.15 -1.94 5.56
C GLY A 273 -2.22 -3.12 4.59
N ARG A 274 -3.33 -3.25 3.85
CA ARG A 274 -3.63 -4.41 2.99
C ARG A 274 -3.00 -4.36 1.61
N GLU A 275 -2.35 -3.26 1.26
CA GLU A 275 -1.71 -3.04 -0.03
C GLU A 275 -0.49 -2.12 0.14
N ILE A 276 0.47 -2.19 -0.78
CA ILE A 276 1.66 -1.34 -0.75
C ILE A 276 1.21 0.13 -0.80
N PRO A 277 1.57 0.98 0.19
CA PRO A 277 1.01 2.31 0.29
C PRO A 277 1.19 3.17 -0.97
N VAL A 278 2.33 3.07 -1.66
CA VAL A 278 2.58 3.84 -2.89
C VAL A 278 1.55 3.52 -3.97
N SER A 279 1.13 2.25 -4.11
CA SER A 279 0.09 1.82 -5.04
C SER A 279 -1.26 2.43 -4.70
N VAL A 280 -1.59 2.49 -3.40
CA VAL A 280 -2.83 3.13 -2.92
C VAL A 280 -2.80 4.63 -3.23
N PHE A 281 -1.66 5.30 -3.04
CA PHE A 281 -1.52 6.72 -3.39
C PHE A 281 -1.57 7.00 -4.89
N ILE A 282 -1.05 6.10 -5.73
CA ILE A 282 -1.23 6.19 -7.19
C ILE A 282 -2.72 6.08 -7.55
N ALA A 283 -3.43 5.11 -6.97
CA ALA A 283 -4.87 4.96 -7.20
C ALA A 283 -5.66 6.18 -6.69
N LEU A 284 -5.28 6.72 -5.54
CA LEU A 284 -5.89 7.92 -4.96
C LEU A 284 -5.66 9.15 -5.85
N ASN A 285 -4.44 9.35 -6.34
CA ASN A 285 -4.14 10.45 -7.26
C ASN A 285 -4.94 10.35 -8.57
N ASN A 286 -5.04 9.14 -9.15
CA ASN A 286 -5.86 8.92 -10.35
C ASN A 286 -7.34 9.21 -10.08
N TYR A 287 -7.83 8.86 -8.89
CA TYR A 287 -9.19 9.17 -8.46
C TYR A 287 -9.42 10.68 -8.32
N CYS A 288 -8.50 11.40 -7.65
CA CYS A 288 -8.56 12.85 -7.51
C CYS A 288 -8.56 13.55 -8.88
N VAL A 289 -7.63 13.21 -9.77
CA VAL A 289 -7.54 13.80 -11.12
C VAL A 289 -8.83 13.54 -11.93
N PHE A 290 -9.37 12.33 -11.87
CA PHE A 290 -10.59 12.00 -12.59
C PHE A 290 -11.80 12.81 -12.11
N SER A 291 -11.87 13.09 -10.81
CA SER A 291 -13.00 13.77 -10.21
C SER A 291 -12.84 15.31 -10.21
N GLU A 292 -11.62 15.84 -10.16
CA GLU A 292 -11.34 17.26 -10.44
C GLU A 292 -11.81 17.66 -11.84
N ASN A 293 -11.60 16.81 -12.84
CA ASN A 293 -12.13 17.00 -14.20
C ASN A 293 -13.68 17.05 -14.25
N ARG A 294 -14.36 16.69 -13.17
CA ARG A 294 -15.82 16.77 -12.99
C ARG A 294 -16.25 17.82 -11.96
N GLY A 295 -15.33 18.65 -11.48
CA GLY A 295 -15.58 19.70 -10.49
C GLY A 295 -15.62 19.23 -9.03
N GLY A 296 -15.08 18.04 -8.72
CA GLY A 296 -14.98 17.53 -7.35
C GLY A 296 -13.85 18.19 -6.55
N VAL A 297 -14.01 18.26 -5.22
CA VAL A 297 -12.98 18.70 -4.26
C VAL A 297 -12.47 17.48 -3.49
N HIS A 298 -11.16 17.25 -3.49
CA HIS A 298 -10.53 16.09 -2.83
C HIS A 298 -9.50 16.46 -1.77
N CYS A 299 -9.40 17.73 -1.43
CA CYS A 299 -8.69 18.19 -0.24
C CYS A 299 -9.69 18.46 0.88
N TRP A 300 -9.18 18.64 2.09
CA TRP A 300 -10.04 18.99 3.22
C TRP A 300 -10.69 20.36 3.01
N GLY A 301 -11.88 20.58 3.57
CA GLY A 301 -12.54 21.88 3.52
C GLY A 301 -11.72 22.96 4.24
N VAL A 302 -11.94 24.23 3.89
CA VAL A 302 -11.26 25.38 4.51
C VAL A 302 -11.42 25.36 6.04
N ASP A 303 -12.60 24.96 6.52
CA ASP A 303 -12.87 24.87 7.96
C ASP A 303 -12.09 23.78 8.69
N ASP A 304 -11.65 22.74 7.97
CA ASP A 304 -10.84 21.64 8.49
C ASP A 304 -9.34 21.89 8.39
N MET A 305 -8.94 22.96 7.69
CA MET A 305 -7.54 23.35 7.47
C MET A 305 -7.12 24.60 8.26
N LYS A 306 -7.89 24.98 9.30
CA LYS A 306 -7.62 26.18 10.13
C LYS A 306 -6.22 26.19 10.70
N GLY A 307 -5.71 25.05 11.16
CA GLY A 307 -4.33 24.93 11.62
C GLY A 307 -3.27 25.23 10.55
N ILE A 308 -3.51 24.89 9.28
CA ILE A 308 -2.60 25.23 8.18
C ILE A 308 -2.73 26.73 7.84
N LEU A 309 -3.97 27.23 7.72
CA LEU A 309 -4.23 28.61 7.29
C LEU A 309 -3.80 29.64 8.34
N ASN A 310 -3.94 29.32 9.62
CA ASN A 310 -3.71 30.22 10.76
C ASN A 310 -2.74 29.60 11.77
N SER A 311 -1.60 29.07 11.30
CA SER A 311 -0.66 28.27 12.09
C SER A 311 -0.22 28.90 13.42
N GLU A 312 -0.11 30.23 13.48
CA GLU A 312 0.35 30.97 14.68
C GLU A 312 -0.68 30.95 15.82
N PHE A 313 -1.97 30.81 15.51
CA PHE A 313 -3.04 30.85 16.52
C PHE A 313 -3.36 29.49 17.13
N TYR A 314 -2.98 28.41 16.45
CA TYR A 314 -3.34 27.05 16.82
C TYR A 314 -2.18 26.23 17.39
N LEU A 315 -0.94 26.73 17.33
CA LEU A 315 0.21 26.03 17.87
C LEU A 315 0.07 25.86 19.39
N SER A 316 0.11 24.62 19.87
CA SER A 316 0.02 24.32 21.31
C SER A 316 1.41 24.33 21.96
N PRO A 317 1.52 24.57 23.28
CA PRO A 317 2.80 24.53 24.00
C PRO A 317 3.55 23.19 23.87
N GLU A 318 2.82 22.07 23.76
CA GLU A 318 3.42 20.75 23.50
C GLU A 318 4.21 20.74 22.18
N TRP A 319 3.62 21.28 21.11
CA TRP A 319 4.26 21.33 19.80
C TRP A 319 5.36 22.37 19.71
N GLU A 320 5.30 23.44 20.52
CA GLU A 320 6.42 24.38 20.68
C GLU A 320 7.64 23.71 21.32
N ASP A 321 7.46 22.90 22.36
CA ASP A 321 8.55 22.15 22.97
C ASP A 321 9.20 21.17 21.96
N TYR A 322 8.40 20.45 21.18
CA TYR A 322 8.91 19.60 20.10
C TYR A 322 9.67 20.40 19.04
N ARG A 323 9.14 21.53 18.59
CA ARG A 323 9.82 22.43 17.65
C ARG A 323 11.19 22.85 18.19
N ASN A 324 11.26 23.20 19.47
CA ASN A 324 12.51 23.61 20.13
C ASN A 324 13.51 22.46 20.24
N LYS A 325 13.04 21.24 20.59
CA LYS A 325 13.89 20.04 20.62
C LYS A 325 14.49 19.71 19.26
N ILE A 326 13.67 19.74 18.21
CA ILE A 326 14.13 19.48 16.83
C ILE A 326 15.11 20.56 16.37
N SER A 327 14.92 21.80 16.80
CA SER A 327 15.85 22.90 16.48
C SER A 327 17.21 22.74 17.19
N ARG A 328 17.25 22.15 18.40
CA ARG A 328 18.48 21.93 19.19
C ARG A 328 19.28 20.68 18.82
N HIS A 329 18.70 19.69 18.15
CA HIS A 329 19.40 18.46 17.74
C HIS A 329 20.22 18.60 16.45
N ILE A 330 20.37 19.82 15.91
CA ILE A 330 21.02 20.10 14.62
C ILE A 330 22.07 21.23 14.72
N GLU A 331 22.34 21.75 15.93
CA GLU A 331 23.56 22.52 16.25
C GLU A 331 24.64 21.60 16.83
#